data_AF-A0A3M1F5P5-F1
#
_entry.id   AF-A0A3M1F5P5-F1
#
_cell.length_a   1.000
_cell.length_b   1.000
_cell.length_c   1.000
_cell.angle_alpha   90.00
_cell.angle_beta   90.00
_cell.angle_gamma   90.00
#
_symmetry.space_group_name_H-M   'P 1'
#
loop_
_entity.id
_entity.type
_entity.pdbx_description
1 polymer ?
#
loop_
_entity_poly.entity_id
_entity_poly.type
_entity_poly.pdbx_seq_one_letter_code
_entity_poly.pdbx_strand_id
1 'polypeptide(L)'
;MVCIVALDEFDGTVLYGPEIITRGFVYVRDNEELIQRAGEKVLEVIKPGAPTSVISRKIRNTLSNFCSREMGRRPMILPVVIEV
;
A
#
# COMPACT_ATOMS: atom_id res chain seq x y z
N MET A 1 -3.84 3.05 -8.80
CA MET A 1 -4.00 2.90 -7.34
C MET A 1 -2.80 3.57 -6.70
N VAL A 2 -3.04 4.45 -5.74
CA VAL A 2 -2.00 5.15 -4.99
C VAL A 2 -2.03 4.60 -3.56
N CYS A 3 -0.87 4.28 -3.01
CA CYS A 3 -0.73 3.83 -1.63
C CYS A 3 0.23 4.79 -0.92
N ILE A 4 -0.26 5.48 0.10
CA ILE A 4 0.49 6.50 0.84
C ILE A 4 0.82 5.95 2.22
N VAL A 5 2.09 6.04 2.63
CA VAL A 5 2.57 5.65 3.96
C VAL A 5 3.54 6.73 4.44
N ALA A 6 3.40 7.18 5.68
CA ALA A 6 4.42 7.98 6.35
C ALA A 6 5.16 7.13 7.39
N LEU A 7 6.48 7.25 7.39
CA LEU A 7 7.39 6.55 8.30
C LEU A 7 8.16 7.56 9.14
N ASP A 8 8.47 7.20 10.37
CA ASP A 8 9.42 7.92 11.21
C ASP A 8 10.83 7.80 10.64
N GLU A 9 11.55 8.91 10.50
CA GLU A 9 12.90 8.93 9.92
C GLU A 9 13.96 8.19 10.76
N PHE A 10 13.74 8.03 12.07
CA PHE A 10 14.72 7.45 13.00
C PHE A 10 14.54 5.95 13.17
N ASP A 11 13.33 5.50 13.47
CA ASP A 11 13.05 4.09 13.74
C ASP A 11 12.32 3.37 12.59
N GLY A 12 11.82 4.10 11.60
CA GLY A 12 11.10 3.55 10.45
C GLY A 12 9.73 2.99 10.81
N THR A 13 9.17 3.36 11.96
CA THR A 13 7.81 2.99 12.35
C THR A 13 6.79 3.71 11.48
N VAL A 14 5.61 3.11 11.31
CA VAL A 14 4.54 3.71 10.50
C VAL A 14 3.83 4.78 11.33
N LEU A 15 4.00 6.05 10.94
CA LEU A 15 3.32 7.19 11.54
C LEU A 15 1.93 7.42 10.96
N TYR A 16 1.75 7.10 9.68
CA TYR A 16 0.47 7.28 8.98
C TYR A 16 0.28 6.25 7.85
N GLY A 17 -0.99 5.90 7.62
CA GLY A 17 -1.42 4.99 6.56
C GLY A 17 -1.32 3.51 6.96
N PRO A 18 -1.36 2.60 5.97
CA PRO A 18 -1.44 2.84 4.54
C PRO A 18 -2.80 3.41 4.09
N GLU A 19 -2.78 4.58 3.44
CA GLU A 19 -3.95 5.13 2.78
C GLU A 19 -3.95 4.70 1.30
N ILE A 20 -5.00 4.00 0.87
CA ILE A 20 -5.10 3.47 -0.50
C ILE A 20 -6.22 4.21 -1.24
N ILE A 21 -5.82 4.96 -2.27
CA ILE A 21 -6.72 5.72 -3.12
C ILE A 21 -6.81 5.02 -4.48
N THR A 22 -8.03 4.68 -4.88
CA THR A 22 -8.31 4.12 -6.22
C THR A 22 -9.04 5.17 -7.06
N ARG A 23 -8.57 5.42 -8.29
CA ARG A 23 -9.29 6.24 -9.29
C ARG A 23 -9.71 5.33 -10.43
N GLY A 24 -11.02 5.16 -10.65
CA GLY A 24 -11.60 4.39 -11.77
C GLY A 24 -11.39 2.87 -11.73
N PHE A 25 -10.85 2.33 -10.64
CA PHE A 25 -10.52 0.90 -10.53
C PHE A 25 -11.45 0.13 -9.59
N VAL A 26 -11.90 0.77 -8.49
CA VAL A 26 -12.82 0.23 -7.50
C VAL A 26 -13.77 1.35 -7.07
N TYR A 27 -15.08 1.09 -7.06
CA TYR A 27 -16.05 2.05 -6.49
C TYR A 27 -16.09 1.82 -4.97
N VAL A 28 -15.70 2.85 -4.21
CA VAL A 28 -15.39 2.74 -2.77
C VAL A 28 -16.55 2.17 -1.95
N ARG A 29 -17.81 2.44 -2.34
CA ARG A 29 -19.01 2.04 -1.58
C ARG A 29 -19.21 0.53 -1.43
N ASP A 30 -18.74 -0.29 -2.38
CA ASP A 30 -18.95 -1.76 -2.34
C ASP A 30 -17.68 -2.53 -1.94
N ASN A 31 -16.56 -1.83 -1.68
CA ASN A 31 -15.25 -2.47 -1.56
C ASN A 31 -14.37 -1.88 -0.44
N GLU A 32 -14.96 -1.26 0.57
CA GLU A 32 -14.22 -0.79 1.76
C GLU A 32 -13.43 -1.94 2.41
N GLU A 33 -14.03 -3.11 2.56
CA GLU A 33 -13.38 -4.31 3.11
C GLU A 33 -12.19 -4.76 2.26
N LEU A 34 -12.31 -4.70 0.92
CA LEU A 34 -11.23 -5.06 0.01
C LEU A 34 -10.03 -4.11 0.17
N ILE A 35 -10.30 -2.81 0.29
CA ILE A 35 -9.28 -1.79 0.50
C ILE A 35 -8.62 -1.96 1.87
N GLN A 36 -9.41 -2.25 2.91
CA GLN A 36 -8.91 -2.52 4.25
C GLN A 36 -7.95 -3.73 4.27
N ARG A 37 -8.37 -4.86 3.70
CA ARG A 37 -7.52 -6.07 3.56
C ARG A 37 -6.25 -5.79 2.76
N ALA A 38 -6.33 -4.96 1.73
CA ALA A 38 -5.15 -4.55 0.97
C ALA A 38 -4.17 -3.73 1.84
N GLY A 39 -4.70 -2.84 2.69
CA GLY A 39 -3.93 -2.08 3.67
C GLY A 39 -3.23 -2.97 4.70
N GLU A 40 -3.93 -3.96 5.24
CA GLU A 40 -3.34 -4.95 6.15
C GLU A 40 -2.16 -5.68 5.50
N LYS A 41 -2.31 -6.10 4.24
CA LYS A 41 -1.21 -6.71 3.48
C LYS A 41 -0.03 -5.79 3.25
N VAL A 42 -0.26 -4.49 3.13
CA VAL A 42 0.82 -3.51 3.05
C VAL A 42 1.56 -3.41 4.38
N LEU A 43 0.85 -3.33 5.50
CA LEU A 43 1.46 -3.29 6.84
C LEU A 43 2.33 -4.52 7.12
N GLU A 44 1.89 -5.72 6.70
CA GLU A 44 2.66 -6.97 6.86
C GLU A 44 4.05 -6.94 6.18
N VAL A 45 4.23 -6.13 5.13
CA VAL A 45 5.47 -6.12 4.33
C VAL A 45 6.39 -4.94 4.61
N ILE A 46 5.90 -3.91 5.30
CA ILE A 46 6.70 -2.80 5.80
C ILE A 46 7.60 -3.34 6.91
N LYS A 47 8.90 -3.09 6.78
CA LYS A 47 9.88 -3.44 7.81
C LYS A 47 10.55 -2.15 8.28
N PRO A 48 10.49 -1.82 9.57
CA PRO A 48 11.18 -0.66 10.13
C PRO A 48 12.68 -0.70 9.79
N GLY A 49 13.26 0.47 9.51
CA GLY A 49 14.67 0.64 9.09
C GLY A 49 15.02 0.13 7.69
N ALA A 50 14.07 -0.38 6.90
CA ALA A 50 14.33 -0.74 5.51
C ALA A 50 14.36 0.52 4.62
N PRO A 51 15.22 0.59 3.58
CA PRO A 51 15.24 1.74 2.69
C PRO A 51 13.88 1.98 2.00
N THR A 52 13.48 3.25 1.87
CA THR A 52 12.22 3.65 1.22
C THR A 52 12.02 3.04 -0.18
N SER A 53 13.09 2.85 -0.96
CA SER A 53 13.03 2.19 -2.26
C SER A 53 12.62 0.71 -2.17
N VAL A 54 13.09 0.00 -1.13
CA VAL A 54 12.74 -1.40 -0.85
C VAL A 54 11.30 -1.49 -0.37
N ILE A 55 10.89 -0.60 0.53
CA ILE A 55 9.50 -0.53 1.02
C ILE A 55 8.54 -0.28 -0.14
N SER A 56 8.82 0.74 -0.97
CA SER A 56 8.03 1.07 -2.16
C SER A 56 7.90 -0.12 -3.12
N ARG A 57 8.99 -0.86 -3.37
CA ARG A 57 8.95 -2.07 -4.22
C ARG A 57 8.09 -3.16 -3.61
N LYS A 58 8.19 -3.40 -2.30
CA LYS A 58 7.36 -4.40 -1.61
C LYS A 58 5.88 -4.05 -1.67
N ILE A 59 5.52 -2.80 -1.36
CA ILE A 59 4.14 -2.31 -1.44
C ILE A 59 3.56 -2.55 -2.83
N ARG A 60 4.30 -2.15 -3.88
CA ARG A 60 3.88 -2.35 -5.28
C ARG A 60 3.61 -3.82 -5.59
N ASN A 61 4.54 -4.71 -5.25
CA ASN A 61 4.42 -6.13 -5.54
C ASN A 61 3.25 -6.78 -4.78
N THR A 62 3.12 -6.45 -3.49
CA THR A 62 2.05 -6.96 -2.62
C THR A 62 0.68 -6.56 -3.15
N LEU A 63 0.47 -5.27 -3.41
CA LEU A 63 -0.81 -4.78 -3.95
C LEU A 63 -1.10 -5.32 -5.35
N SER A 64 -0.07 -5.48 -6.20
CA SER A 64 -0.25 -6.05 -7.54
C SER A 64 -0.73 -7.49 -7.46
N ASN A 65 -0.12 -8.29 -6.58
CA ASN A 65 -0.49 -9.68 -6.37
C ASN A 65 -1.88 -9.81 -5.72
N PHE A 66 -2.17 -8.96 -4.73
CA PHE A 66 -3.49 -8.91 -4.09
C PHE A 66 -4.58 -8.58 -5.11
N CYS A 67 -4.42 -7.51 -5.90
CA CYS A 67 -5.38 -7.13 -6.93
C CYS A 67 -5.56 -8.21 -8.01
N SER A 68 -4.46 -8.86 -8.40
CA SER A 68 -4.53 -9.95 -9.39
C SER A 68 -5.30 -11.15 -8.87
N ARG A 69 -5.24 -11.43 -7.55
CA ARG A 69 -5.92 -12.56 -6.92
C ARG A 69 -7.39 -12.27 -6.62
N GLU A 70 -7.67 -11.14 -6.00
CA GLU A 70 -9.03 -10.81 -5.52
C GLU A 70 -9.91 -10.24 -6.63
N MET A 71 -9.34 -9.53 -7.61
CA MET A 71 -10.11 -8.86 -8.68
C MET A 71 -9.79 -9.37 -10.09
N GLY A 72 -8.80 -10.25 -10.26
CA GLY A 72 -8.36 -10.70 -11.59
C GLY A 72 -7.76 -9.57 -12.45
N ARG A 73 -7.34 -8.46 -11.84
CA ARG A 73 -6.88 -7.25 -12.54
C ARG A 73 -5.50 -6.82 -12.06
N ARG A 74 -4.74 -6.14 -12.93
CA ARG A 74 -3.40 -5.61 -12.63
C ARG A 74 -3.36 -4.09 -12.81
N PRO A 75 -3.81 -3.31 -11.82
CA PRO A 75 -3.77 -1.86 -11.91
C PRO A 75 -2.33 -1.35 -11.86
N MET A 76 -2.10 -0.16 -12.42
CA MET A 76 -0.88 0.59 -12.11
C MET A 76 -0.90 0.99 -10.63
N ILE A 77 0.17 0.66 -9.90
CA ILE A 77 0.34 0.94 -8.47
C ILE A 77 1.48 1.94 -8.28
N LEU A 78 1.17 3.05 -7.63
CA LEU A 78 2.11 4.09 -7.26
C LEU A 78 2.22 4.13 -5.71
N PRO A 79 3.28 3.54 -5.14
CA PRO A 79 3.60 3.73 -3.74
C PRO A 79 4.19 5.13 -3.51
N VAL A 80 3.72 5.82 -2.48
CA VAL A 80 4.24 7.11 -1.99
C VAL A 80 4.64 6.87 -0.54
N VAL A 81 5.94 6.77 -0.29
CA VAL A 81 6.51 6.58 1.04
C VAL A 81 7.20 7.88 1.42
N ILE A 82 6.79 8.45 2.54
CA ILE A 82 7.28 9.72 3.08
C ILE A 82 8.00 9.40 4.37
N GLU A 83 9.25 9.83 4.52
CA GLU A 83 9.97 9.83 5.80
C GLU A 83 9.77 11.21 6.44
N VAL A 84 9.36 11.24 7.70
CA VAL A 84 9.02 12.44 8.49
C VAL A 84 9.81 12.46 9.78
#